data_AF-A0A7W8E3L4-F1
#
_entry.id   AF-A0A7W8E3L4-F1
#
_cell.length_a   1.000
_cell.length_b   1.000
_cell.length_c   1.000
_cell.angle_alpha   90.00
_cell.angle_beta   90.00
_cell.angle_gamma   90.00
#
_symmetry.space_group_name_H-M   'P 1'
#
loop_
_entity.id
_entity.type
_entity.pdbx_description
1 polymer ?
#
loop_
_entity_poly.entity_id
_entity_poly.type
_entity_poly.pdbx_seq_one_letter_code
_entity_poly.pdbx_strand_id
1 'polypeptide(L)'
;MNPDLWGRRLADFLRAGLINEGFEVTEPIAEDWGWAMKIKSETPYLWVGCGHYQEHADGYLCFIEPNAPPAWRLFGKMKMTRRIAELQRSVDRILAEEAGIRAK
;
A
#
# COMPACT_ATOMS: atom_id res chain seq x y z
N MET A 1 15.93 -12.68 -8.15
CA MET A 1 15.14 -11.43 -8.24
C MET A 1 14.49 -11.42 -9.60
N ASN A 2 13.17 -11.21 -9.67
CA ASN A 2 12.42 -11.12 -10.91
C ASN A 2 12.86 -9.83 -11.66
N PRO A 3 13.40 -9.91 -12.88
CA PRO A 3 13.88 -8.74 -13.63
C PRO A 3 12.76 -7.77 -14.02
N ASP A 4 11.49 -8.22 -13.97
CA ASP A 4 10.30 -7.43 -14.27
C ASP A 4 9.63 -6.85 -13.00
N LEU A 5 10.37 -6.76 -11.89
CA LEU A 5 9.89 -6.16 -10.64
C LEU A 5 9.82 -4.63 -10.75
N TRP A 6 8.66 -4.14 -11.17
CA TRP A 6 8.37 -2.71 -11.23
C TRP A 6 7.83 -2.22 -9.88
N GLY A 7 7.76 -0.90 -9.71
CA GLY A 7 7.08 -0.30 -8.56
C GLY A 7 7.95 0.01 -7.35
N ARG A 8 9.27 -0.26 -7.37
CA ARG A 8 10.15 0.10 -6.24
C ARG A 8 10.07 1.59 -5.90
N ARG A 9 10.18 2.46 -6.91
CA ARG A 9 10.10 3.92 -6.72
C ARG A 9 8.73 4.36 -6.22
N LEU A 10 7.66 3.70 -6.67
CA LEU A 10 6.31 3.94 -6.19
C LEU A 10 6.17 3.52 -4.71
N ALA A 11 6.77 2.41 -4.31
CA ALA A 11 6.81 1.98 -2.92
C ALA A 11 7.58 2.99 -2.06
N ASP A 12 8.76 3.44 -2.48
CA ASP A 12 9.54 4.45 -1.76
C ASP A 12 8.75 5.78 -1.64
N PHE A 13 8.06 6.19 -2.71
CA PHE A 13 7.20 7.37 -2.74
C PHE A 13 6.02 7.26 -1.74
N LEU A 14 5.26 6.16 -1.82
CA LEU A 14 4.15 5.89 -0.91
C LEU A 14 4.63 5.83 0.56
N ARG A 15 5.78 5.19 0.82
CA ARG A 15 6.39 5.13 2.15
C ARG A 15 6.66 6.53 2.69
N ALA A 16 7.30 7.38 1.89
CA ALA A 16 7.63 8.74 2.30
C ALA A 16 6.37 9.55 2.61
N GLY A 17 5.35 9.47 1.74
CA GLY A 17 4.06 10.13 1.97
C GLY A 17 3.37 9.64 3.23
N LEU A 18 3.30 8.32 3.44
CA LEU A 18 2.66 7.75 4.63
C LEU A 18 3.40 8.10 5.92
N ILE A 19 4.73 8.15 5.91
CA ILE A 19 5.52 8.62 7.07
C ILE A 19 5.20 10.09 7.37
N ASN A 20 5.08 10.94 6.35
CA ASN A 20 4.71 12.35 6.52
C ASN A 20 3.29 12.51 7.10
N GLU A 21 2.39 11.57 6.80
CA GLU A 21 1.04 11.51 7.40
C GLU A 21 1.00 10.88 8.80
N GLY A 22 2.15 10.46 9.34
CA GLY A 22 2.28 9.95 10.70
C GLY A 22 2.13 8.44 10.84
N PHE A 23 2.14 7.68 9.75
CA PHE A 23 2.16 6.22 9.81
C PHE A 23 3.57 5.70 10.09
N GLU A 24 3.67 4.67 10.92
CA GLU A 24 4.90 3.88 11.04
C GLU A 24 4.94 2.84 9.91
N VAL A 25 5.85 3.00 8.95
CA VAL A 25 5.95 2.15 7.76
C VAL A 25 7.32 1.46 7.69
N THR A 26 7.35 0.17 7.36
CA THR A 26 8.62 -0.55 7.15
C THR A 26 9.27 -0.16 5.81
N GLU A 27 10.53 -0.54 5.62
CA GLU A 27 11.14 -0.54 4.28
C GLU A 27 10.33 -1.40 3.30
N PRO A 28 10.32 -1.06 1.99
CA PRO A 28 9.72 -1.90 0.97
C PRO A 28 10.45 -3.24 0.86
N ILE A 29 9.66 -4.31 0.85
CA ILE A 29 10.13 -5.67 0.55
C ILE A 29 9.68 -6.08 -0.85
N ALA A 30 10.55 -6.80 -1.56
CA ALA A 30 10.23 -7.33 -2.88
C ALA A 30 9.40 -8.61 -2.73
N GLU A 31 8.35 -8.70 -3.53
CA GLU A 31 7.44 -9.85 -3.65
C GLU A 31 7.48 -10.36 -5.10
N ASP A 32 6.93 -11.54 -5.39
CA ASP A 32 6.95 -12.11 -6.75
C ASP A 32 6.21 -11.24 -7.79
N TRP A 33 5.31 -10.37 -7.32
CA TRP A 33 4.42 -9.51 -8.11
C TRP A 33 4.73 -8.01 -8.01
N GLY A 34 5.62 -7.58 -7.11
CA GLY A 34 5.84 -6.15 -6.85
C GLY A 34 6.53 -5.88 -5.52
N TRP A 35 6.06 -4.83 -4.82
CA TRP A 35 6.63 -4.36 -3.57
C TRP A 35 5.55 -4.21 -2.51
N ALA A 36 5.87 -4.61 -1.28
CA ALA A 36 4.98 -4.49 -0.14
C ALA A 36 5.65 -3.73 1.01
N MET A 37 4.85 -3.04 1.81
CA MET A 37 5.27 -2.33 3.01
C MET A 37 4.28 -2.57 4.13
N LYS A 38 4.78 -2.83 5.34
CA LYS A 38 3.95 -3.05 6.51
C LYS A 38 3.68 -1.73 7.21
N ILE A 39 2.41 -1.45 7.48
CA ILE A 39 1.96 -0.39 8.38
C ILE A 39 1.98 -0.96 9.79
N LYS A 40 2.95 -0.52 10.60
CA LYS A 40 3.06 -0.94 12.00
C LYS A 40 1.89 -0.34 12.79
N SER A 41 1.24 -1.20 13.54
CA SER A 41 0.08 -0.85 14.38
C SER A 41 -0.13 -1.93 15.42
N GLU A 42 -1.08 -1.70 16.33
CA GLU A 42 -1.72 -2.78 17.09
C GLU A 42 -2.27 -3.86 16.14
N THR A 43 -2.18 -5.13 16.55
CA THR A 43 -2.60 -6.30 15.78
C THR A 43 -4.09 -6.24 15.42
N PRO A 44 -4.47 -6.60 14.18
CA PRO A 44 -3.62 -6.96 13.06
C PRO A 44 -3.07 -5.73 12.36
N TYR A 45 -1.91 -5.92 11.73
CA TYR A 45 -1.27 -4.91 10.89
C TYR A 45 -1.86 -4.91 9.47
N LEU A 46 -1.60 -3.84 8.74
CA LEU A 46 -1.97 -3.69 7.33
C LEU A 46 -0.71 -3.73 6.47
N TRP A 47 -0.85 -4.24 5.26
CA TRP A 47 0.12 -4.09 4.17
C TRP A 47 -0.38 -3.07 3.17
N VAL A 48 0.54 -2.32 2.59
CA VAL A 48 0.35 -1.60 1.34
C VAL A 48 1.21 -2.28 0.29
N GLY A 49 0.58 -2.81 -0.75
CA GLY A 49 1.24 -3.41 -1.91
C GLY A 49 1.17 -2.49 -3.13
N CYS A 50 2.21 -2.48 -3.95
CA CYS A 50 2.21 -1.84 -5.26
C CYS A 50 3.05 -2.64 -6.29
N GLY A 51 2.56 -2.73 -7.52
CA GLY A 51 3.22 -3.50 -8.59
C GLY A 51 2.67 -3.17 -9.97
N HIS A 52 3.30 -3.69 -11.03
CA HIS A 52 2.82 -3.51 -12.41
C HIS A 52 1.47 -4.18 -12.59
N TYR A 53 0.51 -3.47 -13.16
CA TYR A 53 -0.79 -4.02 -13.48
C TYR A 53 -0.82 -4.43 -14.95
N GLN A 54 -0.81 -5.74 -15.20
CA GLN A 54 -0.62 -6.30 -16.54
C GLN A 54 -1.68 -5.87 -17.57
N GLU A 55 -2.87 -5.43 -17.12
CA GLU A 55 -3.93 -4.91 -17.99
C GLU A 55 -3.64 -3.49 -18.52
N HIS A 56 -2.64 -2.81 -17.96
CA HIS A 56 -2.23 -1.47 -18.35
C HIS A 56 -0.71 -1.40 -18.50
N ALA A 57 -0.23 -1.17 -19.73
CA ALA A 57 1.21 -1.22 -20.04
C ALA A 57 2.08 -0.33 -19.14
N ASP A 58 1.55 0.82 -18.72
CA ASP A 58 2.16 1.80 -17.82
C ASP A 58 1.43 1.91 -16.46
N GLY A 59 0.50 0.99 -16.17
CA GLY A 59 -0.33 1.05 -14.98
C GLY A 59 0.28 0.35 -13.77
N TYR A 60 -0.01 0.89 -12.60
CA TYR A 60 0.32 0.25 -11.33
C TYR A 60 -0.98 -0.11 -10.59
N LEU A 61 -0.97 -1.25 -9.92
CA LEU A 61 -1.99 -1.62 -8.96
C LEU A 61 -1.45 -1.34 -7.55
N CYS A 62 -2.19 -0.55 -6.77
CA CYS A 62 -1.95 -0.39 -5.34
C CYS A 62 -3.09 -1.04 -4.55
N PHE A 63 -2.78 -1.73 -3.47
CA PHE A 63 -3.79 -2.38 -2.64
C PHE A 63 -3.42 -2.35 -1.16
N ILE A 64 -4.45 -2.49 -0.32
CA ILE A 64 -4.32 -2.57 1.13
C ILE A 64 -4.81 -3.95 1.57
N GLU A 65 -3.96 -4.69 2.28
CA GLU A 65 -4.29 -6.03 2.76
C GLU A 65 -4.12 -6.14 4.27
N PRO A 66 -5.15 -6.56 5.03
CA PRO A 66 -5.01 -6.84 6.44
C PRO A 66 -4.34 -8.18 6.70
N ASN A 67 -3.34 -8.22 7.58
CA ASN A 67 -2.79 -9.46 8.10
C ASN A 67 -3.65 -10.00 9.25
N ALA A 68 -4.90 -10.35 8.94
CA ALA A 68 -5.86 -10.84 9.92
C ALA A 68 -6.02 -12.38 9.81
N PRO A 69 -5.97 -13.13 10.92
CA PRO A 69 -6.34 -14.54 10.91
C PRO A 69 -7.80 -14.72 10.44
N PRO A 70 -8.18 -15.85 9.82
CA PRO A 70 -9.53 -16.08 9.32
C PRO A 70 -10.65 -15.83 10.35
N ALA A 71 -10.39 -16.11 11.63
CA ALA A 71 -11.34 -15.93 12.74
C ALA A 71 -11.67 -14.46 13.06
N TRP A 72 -10.84 -13.49 12.65
CA TRP A 72 -11.07 -12.06 12.92
C TRP A 72 -12.07 -11.40 11.96
N ARG A 73 -12.52 -12.13 10.93
CA ARG A 73 -13.45 -11.62 9.90
C ARG A 73 -14.84 -11.26 10.44
N LEU A 74 -15.21 -11.72 11.64
CA LEU A 74 -16.55 -11.50 12.23
C LEU A 74 -16.59 -10.38 13.28
N PHE A 75 -15.74 -10.41 14.33
CA PHE A 75 -15.77 -9.40 15.41
C PHE A 75 -14.82 -8.21 15.22
N GLY A 76 -13.74 -8.36 14.45
CA GLY A 76 -12.77 -7.29 14.17
C GLY A 76 -13.12 -6.41 12.96
N LYS A 77 -14.21 -6.75 12.25
CA LYS A 77 -14.55 -6.18 10.93
C LYS A 77 -14.70 -4.66 10.96
N MET A 78 -15.39 -4.10 11.97
CA MET A 78 -15.64 -2.65 12.05
C MET A 78 -14.38 -1.81 12.30
N LYS A 79 -13.53 -2.19 13.27
CA LYS A 79 -12.24 -1.50 13.52
C LYS A 79 -11.33 -1.59 12.30
N MET A 80 -11.35 -2.73 11.60
CA MET A 80 -10.55 -2.94 10.39
C MET A 80 -10.99 -2.07 9.21
N THR A 81 -12.29 -2.03 8.92
CA THR A 81 -12.84 -1.19 7.83
C THR A 81 -12.46 0.28 8.01
N ARG A 82 -12.53 0.80 9.24
CA ARG A 82 -12.14 2.18 9.52
C ARG A 82 -10.66 2.42 9.22
N ARG A 83 -9.78 1.54 9.68
CA ARG A 83 -8.33 1.65 9.48
C ARG A 83 -7.93 1.51 8.01
N ILE A 84 -8.56 0.58 7.30
CA ILE A 84 -8.40 0.44 5.84
C ILE A 84 -8.84 1.72 5.15
N ALA A 85 -10.00 2.29 5.51
CA ALA A 85 -10.50 3.52 4.91
C ALA A 85 -9.61 4.75 5.22
N GLU A 86 -9.06 4.84 6.43
CA GLU A 86 -8.09 5.89 6.80
C GLU A 86 -6.81 5.77 5.97
N LEU A 87 -6.25 4.56 5.87
CA LEU A 87 -5.06 4.30 5.07
C LEU A 87 -5.31 4.52 3.57
N GLN A 88 -6.47 4.10 3.06
CA GLN A 88 -6.86 4.31 1.67
C GLN A 88 -6.94 5.80 1.34
N ARG A 89 -7.60 6.62 2.18
CA ARG A 89 -7.66 8.08 1.98
C ARG A 89 -6.27 8.72 1.96
N SER A 90 -5.34 8.18 2.74
CA SER A 90 -3.96 8.65 2.81
C SER A 90 -3.22 8.32 1.51
N VAL A 91 -3.31 7.06 1.07
CA VAL A 91 -2.77 6.61 -0.22
C VAL A 91 -3.35 7.41 -1.39
N ASP A 92 -4.67 7.61 -1.43
CA ASP A 92 -5.34 8.38 -2.48
C ASP A 92 -4.84 9.84 -2.50
N ARG A 93 -4.62 10.45 -1.34
CA ARG A 93 -4.08 11.81 -1.22
C ARG A 93 -2.65 11.89 -1.73
N ILE A 94 -1.78 10.99 -1.27
CA ILE A 94 -0.37 10.92 -1.70
C ILE A 94 -0.26 10.75 -3.22
N LEU A 95 -1.09 9.87 -3.80
CA LEU A 95 -1.13 9.65 -5.25
C LEU A 95 -1.74 10.83 -6.03
N ALA A 96 -2.55 11.67 -5.39
CA ALA A 96 -3.16 12.85 -6.01
C ALA A 96 -2.32 14.13 -5.86
N GLU A 97 -1.52 14.25 -4.79
CA GLU A 97 -0.74 15.45 -4.46
C GLU A 97 0.48 15.65 -5.37
N GLU A 98 1.05 14.58 -5.95
CA GLU A 98 2.03 14.73 -7.01
C GLU A 98 1.36 14.88 -8.38
N ALA A 99 1.09 16.15 -8.72
CA ALA A 99 0.67 16.59 -10.06
C ALA A 99 1.62 16.12 -11.21
N GLY A 100 2.80 15.58 -10.90
CA GLY A 100 3.74 15.00 -11.86
C GLY A 100 3.32 13.65 -12.47
N ILE A 101 2.30 12.98 -11.92
CA ILE A 101 1.85 11.65 -12.40
C ILE A 101 0.66 11.75 -13.38
N ARG A 102 -0.01 12.90 -13.48
CA ARG A 102 -1.21 13.08 -14.34
C ARG A 102 -0.99 13.93 -15.59
N ALA A 103 0.21 14.44 -15.84
CA ALA A 103 0.50 15.15 -17.08
C ALA A 103 0.83 14.15 -18.19
N LYS A 104 -0.18 13.78 -18.97
CA LYS A 104 0.00 13.37 -20.37
C LYS A 104 -0.14 14.60 -21.25
#